data_AF-A0A968XUQ3-F1
#
_entry.id   AF-A0A968XUQ3-F1
#
_cell.length_a   1.000
_cell.length_b   1.000
_cell.length_c   1.000
_cell.angle_alpha   90.00
_cell.angle_beta   90.00
_cell.angle_gamma   90.00
#
_symmetry.space_group_name_H-M   'P 1'
#
loop_
_entity.id
_entity.type
_entity.pdbx_description
1 polymer ?
#
loop_
_entity_poly.entity_id
_entity_poly.type
_entity_poly.pdbx_seq_one_letter_code
_entity_poly.pdbx_strand_id
1 'polypeptide(L)' 'EDLWKEAAKALGVADAEIPTSTSRGVEKFFDGVEFDPENPAKYLEGLKIKKV' A
#
# COMPACT_ATOMS: atom_id res chain seq x y z
N GLU A 1 2.15 8.77 7.72
CA GLU A 1 3.54 8.35 7.45
C GLU A 1 4.58 9.48 7.62
N ASP A 2 4.14 10.74 7.71
CA ASP A 2 5.04 11.89 7.75
C ASP A 2 6.01 11.86 8.94
N LEU A 3 5.52 11.59 10.16
CA LEU A 3 6.36 11.44 11.35
C LEU A 3 7.41 10.33 11.21
N TRP A 4 7.08 9.25 10.49
CA TRP A 4 8.04 8.18 10.23
C TRP A 4 9.13 8.64 9.26
N LYS A 5 8.77 9.38 8.19
CA LYS A 5 9.73 9.97 7.25
C LYS A 5 10.64 10.99 7.93
N GLU A 6 10.10 11.82 8.81
CA GLU A 6 10.86 12.78 9.61
C GLU A 6 11.86 12.07 10.55
N ALA A 7 11.41 11.03 11.26
CA ALA A 7 12.28 10.24 12.12
C ALA A 7 13.39 9.51 11.33
N ALA A 8 13.06 8.91 10.18
CA ALA A 8 14.03 8.24 9.32
C ALA A 8 15.12 9.21 8.83
N LYS A 9 14.74 10.41 8.40
CA LYS A 9 15.68 11.48 8.04
C LYS A 9 16.55 11.91 9.23
N ALA A 10 15.95 12.08 10.41
CA ALA A 10 16.68 12.44 11.63
C ALA A 10 17.69 11.37 12.07
N LEU A 11 17.41 10.09 11.79
CA LEU A 11 18.29 8.95 12.04
C LEU A 11 19.33 8.72 10.93
N GLY A 12 19.28 9.48 9.84
CA GLY A 12 20.22 9.35 8.71
C GLY A 12 19.99 8.10 7.86
N VAL A 13 18.75 7.58 7.81
CA VAL A 13 18.38 6.51 6.87
C VAL A 13 18.60 7.00 5.44
N ALA A 14 19.16 6.15 4.57
CA ALA A 14 19.46 6.53 3.19
C ALA A 14 18.16 6.87 2.43
N ASP A 15 18.18 7.91 1.58
CA ASP A 15 17.00 8.32 0.81
C ASP A 15 16.40 7.18 -0.03
N ALA A 16 17.24 6.24 -0.49
CA ALA A 16 16.81 5.06 -1.24
C ALA A 16 15.95 4.08 -0.42
N GLU A 17 16.00 4.14 0.91
CA GLU A 17 15.22 3.31 1.83
C GLU A 17 13.95 4.00 2.33
N ILE A 18 13.75 5.29 2.00
CA ILE A 18 12.57 6.07 2.35
C ILE A 18 11.61 6.07 1.16
N PRO A 19 10.43 5.41 1.25
CA PRO A 19 9.48 5.39 0.14
C PRO A 19 9.03 6.79 -0.27
N THR A 20 9.04 7.05 -1.57
CA THR A 20 8.61 8.33 -2.16
C THR A 20 7.09 8.46 -2.21
N SER A 21 6.38 7.34 -2.28
CA SER A 21 4.91 7.26 -2.29
C SER A 21 4.36 6.82 -0.94
N THR A 22 3.13 7.24 -0.67
CA THR A 22 2.33 6.76 0.48
C THR A 22 1.72 5.38 0.23
N SER A 23 1.82 4.88 -1.01
CA SER A 23 1.29 3.60 -1.45
C SER A 23 2.42 2.68 -1.90
N ARG A 24 2.26 1.37 -1.64
CA ARG A 24 3.14 0.32 -2.14
C ARG A 24 2.75 -0.20 -3.53
N GLY A 25 1.66 0.33 -4.10
CA GLY A 25 1.11 -0.12 -5.38
C GLY A 25 0.05 -1.21 -5.22
N VAL A 26 -0.16 -1.97 -6.29
CA VAL A 26 -1.13 -3.08 -6.32
C VAL A 26 -0.60 -4.25 -5.49
N GLU A 27 -1.41 -4.72 -4.54
CA GLU A 27 -1.06 -5.82 -3.64
C GLU A 27 -1.73 -7.12 -4.11
N LYS A 28 -1.03 -8.25 -3.99
CA LYS A 28 -1.50 -9.56 -4.47
C LYS A 28 -1.62 -10.57 -3.33
N PHE A 29 -2.80 -11.13 -3.17
CA PHE A 29 -3.10 -12.15 -2.17
C PHE A 29 -2.73 -13.56 -2.66
N PHE A 30 -2.66 -14.52 -1.73
CA PHE A 30 -2.25 -15.91 -2.01
C PHE A 30 -3.17 -16.64 -3.00
N ASP A 31 -4.45 -16.22 -3.07
CA ASP A 31 -5.48 -16.77 -3.97
C ASP A 31 -5.55 -16.03 -5.32
N GLY A 32 -4.62 -15.10 -5.55
CA GLY A 32 -4.50 -14.34 -6.79
C GLY A 32 -5.41 -13.10 -6.85
N VAL A 33 -6.19 -12.80 -5.81
CA VAL A 33 -6.93 -11.54 -5.72
C VAL A 33 -5.95 -10.38 -5.62
N GLU A 34 -6.22 -9.29 -6.35
CA GLU A 34 -5.39 -8.08 -6.35
C GLU A 34 -6.16 -6.91 -5.74
N PHE A 35 -5.50 -6.15 -4.87
CA PHE A 35 -6.00 -4.92 -4.30
C PHE A 35 -5.27 -3.74 -4.93
N ASP A 36 -6.02 -2.94 -5.68
CA ASP A 36 -5.55 -1.68 -6.24
C ASP A 36 -6.00 -0.52 -5.33
N PRO A 37 -5.06 0.20 -4.68
CA PRO A 37 -5.40 1.33 -3.82
C PRO A 37 -6.06 2.49 -4.58
N GLU A 38 -5.88 2.59 -5.89
CA GLU A 38 -6.56 3.60 -6.72
C GLU A 38 -7.99 3.20 -7.08
N ASN A 39 -8.35 1.91 -6.94
CA ASN A 39 -9.70 1.41 -7.23
C ASN A 39 -10.15 0.31 -6.23
N PRO A 40 -10.43 0.69 -4.97
CA PRO A 40 -10.87 -0.26 -3.95
C PRO A 40 -12.25 -0.88 -4.24
N ALA A 41 -13.10 -0.20 -5.03
CA ALA A 41 -14.41 -0.71 -5.43
C ALA A 41 -14.27 -1.98 -6.30
N LYS A 42 -13.35 -1.96 -7.28
CA LYS A 42 -13.06 -3.12 -8.13
C LYS A 42 -12.58 -4.33 -7.32
N TYR A 43 -11.78 -4.11 -6.27
CA TYR A 43 -11.38 -5.18 -5.35
C TYR A 43 -12.60 -5.82 -4.69
N LEU A 44 -13.51 -5.02 -4.11
CA LEU A 44 -14.73 -5.53 -3.47
C LEU A 44 -15.62 -6.28 -4.48
N GLU A 45 -15.81 -5.74 -5.69
CA GLU A 45 -16.55 -6.39 -6.77
C GLU A 45 -15.97 -7.76 -7.16
N GLY A 46 -14.64 -7.91 -7.10
CA GLY A 46 -13.94 -9.17 -7.37
C GLY A 46 -14.06 -10.25 -6.29
N LEU A 47 -14.46 -9.90 -5.06
CA LEU A 47 -14.58 -10.88 -3.98
C LEU A 47 -15.75 -11.85 -4.19
N LYS A 48 -15.47 -13.15 -4.14
CA LYS A 48 -16.47 -14.22 -4.34
C LYS A 48 -17.54 -14.25 -3.26
N ILE A 49 -17.17 -13.93 -2.02
CA ILE A 49 -18.07 -13.86 -0.88
C ILE A 49 -17.93 -12.48 -0.26
N LYS A 50 -19.00 -11.70 -0.26
CA LYS A 50 -19.07 -10.33 0.28
C LYS A 50 -20.49 -10.00 0.76
N LYS A 51 -20.62 -8.94 1.56
CA LYS A 51 -21.88 -8.45 2.15
C LYS A 51 -22.15 -6.96 1.87
N VAL A 52 -21.35 -6.38 0.99
CA VAL A 52 -21.48 -5.03 0.46
C VAL A 52 -22.09 -5.07 -0.93
#